data_AF-A0A4Q1BMS5-F1
#
_entry.id   AF-A0A4Q1BMS5-F1
#
_cell.length_a   1.000
_cell.length_b   1.000
_cell.length_c   1.000
_cell.angle_alpha   90.00
_cell.angle_beta   90.00
_cell.angle_gamma   90.00
#
_symmetry.space_group_name_H-M   'P 1'
#
loop_
_entity.id
_entity.type
_entity.pdbx_description
1 polymer ?
#
loop_
_entity_poly.entity_id
_entity_poly.type
_entity_poly.pdbx_seq_one_letter_code
_entity_poly.pdbx_strand_id
1 'polypeptide(L)'
;MASPRKTRSQGPADGVDLDHPNGQLSRSGTRDVVAELAFYQSYHSNKINQLIHFIFIPQILWSGLIILSHVPWPGTIPKVWFDGAAFQPSLALALIAAFQTYYIVLDPLAGTAYLPVAILFYLSATWLKVVAPAWLPFSSHAHPTAAPFGWTVFVVAWIAQFIGHGVFEHRAPALTDNLVQGE
;
A
#
# COMPACT_ATOMS: atom_id res chain seq x y z
N MET A 1 19.00 -44.18 -16.06
CA MET A 1 18.77 -42.72 -16.19
C MET A 1 17.88 -42.28 -15.05
N ALA A 2 18.42 -41.54 -14.08
CA ALA A 2 17.65 -41.01 -12.95
C ALA A 2 17.12 -39.61 -13.30
N SER A 3 15.82 -39.39 -13.10
CA SER A 3 15.17 -38.09 -13.26
C SER A 3 15.63 -37.12 -12.16
N PRO A 4 15.91 -35.84 -12.45
CA PRO A 4 16.34 -34.89 -11.44
C PRO A 4 15.16 -34.55 -10.52
N ARG A 5 15.33 -34.84 -9.23
CA ARG A 5 14.41 -34.50 -8.15
C ARG A 5 14.36 -32.97 -8.03
N LYS A 6 13.25 -32.34 -8.44
CA LYS A 6 12.98 -30.93 -8.13
C LYS A 6 13.06 -30.73 -6.61
N THR A 7 14.00 -29.91 -6.16
CA THR A 7 14.10 -29.49 -4.77
C THR A 7 12.91 -28.60 -4.45
N ARG A 8 11.84 -29.18 -3.88
CA ARG A 8 10.74 -28.43 -3.28
C ARG A 8 11.34 -27.67 -2.10
N SER A 9 11.40 -26.34 -2.18
CA SER A 9 11.78 -25.52 -1.03
C SER A 9 10.76 -25.79 0.07
N GLN A 10 11.22 -26.35 1.18
CA GLN A 10 10.37 -26.58 2.34
C GLN A 10 10.09 -25.24 2.99
N GLY A 11 8.85 -24.77 2.82
CA GLY A 11 8.31 -23.67 3.60
C GLY A 11 7.90 -24.16 4.99
N PRO A 12 7.58 -23.25 5.93
CA PRO A 12 7.39 -23.56 7.34
C PRO A 12 6.09 -24.33 7.66
N ALA A 13 5.39 -24.85 6.65
CA ALA A 13 4.12 -25.56 6.80
C ALA A 13 4.26 -27.03 7.26
N ASP A 14 5.49 -27.55 7.38
CA ASP A 14 5.74 -28.93 7.84
C ASP A 14 5.48 -29.12 9.36
N GLY A 15 5.00 -28.09 10.07
CA GLY A 15 4.62 -28.14 11.49
C GLY A 15 3.11 -28.26 11.76
N VAL A 16 2.26 -28.35 10.73
CA VAL A 16 0.83 -28.58 10.93
C VAL A 16 0.60 -30.09 11.01
N ASP A 17 0.43 -30.59 12.25
CA ASP A 17 -0.01 -31.95 12.52
C ASP A 17 -1.43 -32.15 11.97
N LEU A 18 -1.55 -32.93 10.89
CA LEU A 18 -2.81 -33.27 10.26
C LEU A 18 -3.43 -34.57 10.84
N ASP A 19 -2.84 -35.16 11.88
CA ASP A 19 -3.26 -36.47 12.42
C ASP A 19 -4.27 -36.38 13.58
N HIS A 20 -4.92 -35.23 13.78
CA HIS A 20 -5.95 -35.04 14.81
C HIS A 20 -7.33 -34.69 14.21
N PRO A 21 -8.33 -35.60 14.28
CA PRO A 21 -9.63 -35.41 13.62
C PRO A 21 -10.61 -34.49 14.36
N ASN A 22 -10.18 -33.74 15.40
CA ASN A 22 -11.07 -32.92 16.24
C ASN A 22 -10.61 -31.46 16.43
N GLY A 23 -9.84 -30.90 15.52
CA GLY A 23 -9.61 -29.46 15.46
C GLY A 23 -10.75 -28.79 14.70
N GLN A 24 -11.72 -28.20 15.40
CA GLN A 24 -12.72 -27.33 14.79
C GLN A 24 -12.01 -26.21 14.04
N LEU A 25 -11.83 -26.39 12.72
CA LEU A 25 -11.52 -25.29 11.82
C LEU A 25 -12.74 -24.37 11.84
N SER A 26 -12.66 -23.35 12.68
CA SER A 26 -13.51 -22.19 12.60
C SER A 26 -13.50 -21.74 11.14
N ARG A 27 -14.60 -22.02 10.43
CA ARG A 27 -14.94 -21.37 9.17
C ARG A 27 -15.26 -19.93 9.50
N SER A 28 -14.23 -19.14 9.80
CA SER A 28 -14.37 -17.71 9.86
C SER A 28 -14.22 -17.19 8.44
N GLY A 29 -15.34 -16.84 7.81
CA GLY A 29 -15.37 -16.15 6.52
C GLY A 29 -14.81 -14.71 6.58
N THR A 30 -13.90 -14.45 7.52
CA THR A 30 -13.14 -13.22 7.66
C THR A 30 -11.71 -13.54 7.29
N ARG A 31 -11.14 -12.69 6.41
CA ARG A 31 -9.74 -12.77 5.98
C ARG A 31 -8.86 -12.90 7.23
N ASP A 32 -8.27 -14.07 7.41
CA ASP A 32 -7.43 -14.36 8.57
C ASP A 32 -6.10 -13.61 8.42
N VAL A 33 -5.90 -12.62 9.28
CA VAL A 33 -4.68 -11.80 9.33
C VAL A 33 -3.44 -12.66 9.49
N VAL A 34 -3.53 -13.78 10.22
CA VAL A 34 -2.42 -14.72 10.40
C VAL A 34 -2.09 -15.41 9.08
N ALA A 35 -3.10 -15.84 8.31
CA ALA A 35 -2.90 -16.42 6.99
C ALA A 35 -2.32 -15.40 5.98
N GLU A 36 -2.80 -14.16 5.99
CA GLU A 36 -2.26 -13.09 5.13
C GLU A 36 -0.80 -12.74 5.48
N LEU A 37 -0.47 -12.66 6.77
CA LEU A 37 0.90 -12.44 7.26
C LEU A 37 1.82 -13.61 6.93
N ALA A 38 1.36 -14.85 7.09
CA ALA A 38 2.13 -16.05 6.76
C ALA A 38 2.41 -16.12 5.25
N PHE A 39 1.43 -15.79 4.40
CA PHE A 39 1.64 -15.65 2.96
C PHE A 39 2.67 -14.55 2.67
N TYR A 40 2.52 -13.35 3.25
CA TYR A 40 3.45 -12.24 3.09
C TYR A 40 4.89 -12.63 3.47
N GLN A 41 5.06 -13.29 4.62
CA GLN A 41 6.36 -13.75 5.12
C GLN A 41 6.97 -14.84 4.24
N SER A 42 6.15 -15.71 3.65
CA SER A 42 6.62 -16.72 2.68
C SER A 42 7.06 -16.12 1.34
N TYR A 43 6.54 -14.93 1.00
CA TYR A 43 6.78 -14.24 -0.28
C TYR A 43 7.93 -13.22 -0.21
N HIS A 44 8.25 -12.70 0.98
CA HIS A 44 9.27 -11.66 1.20
C HIS A 44 10.31 -12.12 2.22
N SER A 45 11.23 -13.00 1.81
CA SER A 45 12.28 -13.49 2.70
C SER A 45 13.54 -12.62 2.68
N ASN A 46 13.73 -11.82 1.63
CA ASN A 46 14.89 -10.95 1.47
C ASN A 46 14.70 -9.63 2.23
N LYS A 47 15.59 -9.37 3.20
CA LYS A 47 15.55 -8.14 4.04
C LYS A 47 15.67 -6.84 3.26
N ILE A 48 16.38 -6.83 2.12
CA ILE A 48 16.50 -5.65 1.26
C ILE A 48 15.16 -5.38 0.58
N ASN A 49 14.50 -6.42 0.06
CA ASN A 49 13.18 -6.27 -0.52
C ASN A 49 12.16 -5.80 0.52
N GLN A 50 12.16 -6.40 1.73
CA GLN A 50 11.29 -5.94 2.82
C GLN A 50 11.51 -4.45 3.16
N LEU A 51 12.76 -3.98 3.16
CA LEU A 51 13.08 -2.57 3.40
C LEU A 51 12.55 -1.67 2.26
N ILE A 52 12.72 -2.08 1.00
CA ILE A 52 12.15 -1.39 -0.16
C ILE A 52 10.63 -1.28 -0.01
N HIS A 53 9.95 -2.37 0.33
CA HIS A 53 8.50 -2.39 0.56
C HIS A 53 8.10 -1.40 1.67
N PHE A 54 8.77 -1.47 2.82
CA PHE A 54 8.49 -0.62 3.97
C PHE A 54 8.63 0.88 3.66
N ILE A 55 9.64 1.27 2.86
CA ILE A 55 9.87 2.68 2.50
C ILE A 55 8.91 3.15 1.40
N PHE A 56 8.77 2.35 0.33
CA PHE A 56 8.14 2.83 -0.90
C PHE A 56 6.63 2.56 -0.98
N ILE A 57 6.06 1.61 -0.23
CA ILE A 57 4.58 1.45 -0.16
C ILE A 57 3.91 2.71 0.40
N PRO A 58 4.35 3.28 1.55
CA PRO A 58 3.77 4.54 2.04
C PRO A 58 3.94 5.70 1.04
N GLN A 59 5.05 5.75 0.31
CA GLN A 59 5.28 6.77 -0.72
C GLN A 59 4.34 6.62 -1.92
N ILE A 60 4.07 5.39 -2.38
CA ILE A 60 3.07 5.12 -3.43
C ILE A 60 1.70 5.60 -2.97
N LEU A 61 1.29 5.26 -1.74
CA LEU A 61 0.00 5.71 -1.21
C LEU A 61 -0.07 7.24 -1.15
N TRP A 62 0.89 7.89 -0.50
CA TRP A 62 0.87 9.34 -0.31
C TRP A 62 0.93 10.12 -1.63
N SER A 63 1.80 9.70 -2.56
CA SER A 63 1.87 10.33 -3.90
C SER A 63 0.62 10.08 -4.74
N GLY A 64 0.00 8.90 -4.62
CA GLY A 64 -1.31 8.62 -5.19
C GLY A 64 -2.40 9.57 -4.66
N LEU A 65 -2.38 9.89 -3.36
CA LEU A 65 -3.29 10.88 -2.78
C LEU A 65 -3.02 12.29 -3.31
N ILE A 66 -1.76 12.68 -3.56
CA ILE A 66 -1.44 13.98 -4.21
C ILE A 66 -2.09 14.02 -5.60
N ILE A 67 -1.91 12.97 -6.40
CA ILE A 67 -2.49 12.88 -7.75
C ILE A 67 -4.02 12.96 -7.69
N LEU A 68 -4.66 12.11 -6.89
CA LEU A 68 -6.12 12.03 -6.80
C LEU A 68 -6.77 13.26 -6.15
N SER A 69 -6.03 14.03 -5.35
CA SER A 69 -6.54 15.29 -4.78
C SER A 69 -6.77 16.36 -5.85
N HIS A 70 -6.17 16.23 -7.04
CA HIS A 70 -6.45 17.10 -8.20
C HIS A 70 -7.81 16.81 -8.86
N VAL A 71 -8.53 15.77 -8.41
CA VAL A 71 -9.90 15.45 -8.83
C VAL A 71 -10.86 15.68 -7.65
N PRO A 72 -11.20 16.96 -7.33
CA PRO A 72 -12.12 17.28 -6.27
C PRO A 72 -13.57 16.98 -6.65
N TRP A 73 -14.44 16.80 -5.64
CA TRP A 73 -15.87 16.71 -5.90
C TRP A 73 -16.41 18.06 -6.41
N PRO A 74 -17.36 18.06 -7.36
CA PRO A 74 -17.96 19.29 -7.88
C PRO A 74 -18.53 20.17 -6.76
N GLY A 75 -18.30 21.48 -6.85
CA GLY A 75 -18.81 22.47 -5.89
C GLY A 75 -18.07 22.53 -4.55
N THR A 76 -16.99 21.78 -4.37
CA THR A 76 -16.19 21.84 -3.14
C THR A 76 -15.06 22.87 -3.21
N ILE A 77 -14.81 23.54 -2.10
CA ILE A 77 -13.75 24.55 -1.96
C ILE A 77 -12.72 24.02 -0.96
N PRO A 78 -11.40 24.07 -1.26
CA PRO A 78 -10.39 23.66 -0.31
C PRO A 78 -10.32 24.61 0.89
N LYS A 79 -10.11 24.03 2.08
CA LYS A 79 -9.82 24.79 3.31
C LYS A 79 -8.45 24.41 3.83
N VAL A 80 -7.53 25.38 3.86
CA VAL A 80 -6.25 25.24 4.56
C VAL A 80 -6.50 25.43 6.06
N TRP A 81 -6.03 24.50 6.89
CA TRP A 81 -6.15 24.61 8.35
C TRP A 81 -4.87 25.20 8.95
N PHE A 82 -3.72 24.70 8.52
CA PHE A 82 -2.39 25.19 8.89
C PHE A 82 -1.37 24.68 7.85
N ASP A 83 -0.11 25.13 7.96
CA ASP A 83 0.96 24.69 7.07
C ASP A 83 1.18 23.18 7.19
N GLY A 84 1.01 22.48 6.06
CA GLY A 84 1.05 21.02 5.98
C GLY A 84 -0.31 20.32 6.06
N ALA A 85 -1.42 21.04 6.26
CA ALA A 85 -2.75 20.44 6.33
C ALA A 85 -3.84 21.27 5.63
N ALA A 86 -4.49 20.66 4.64
CA ALA A 86 -5.68 21.20 3.99
C ALA A 86 -6.71 20.10 3.79
N PHE A 87 -7.97 20.50 3.68
CA PHE A 87 -9.09 19.59 3.44
C PHE A 87 -9.87 20.02 2.20
N GLN A 88 -10.10 19.08 1.28
CA GLN A 88 -11.04 19.24 0.18
C GLN A 88 -11.56 17.87 -0.23
N PRO A 89 -12.88 17.62 -0.15
CA PRO A 89 -13.44 16.36 -0.61
C PRO A 89 -13.06 16.09 -2.08
N SER A 90 -12.48 14.92 -2.34
CA SER A 90 -11.86 14.54 -3.61
C SER A 90 -11.76 13.02 -3.76
N LEU A 91 -11.31 12.54 -4.91
CA LEU A 91 -11.01 11.11 -5.09
C LEU A 91 -9.93 10.61 -4.11
N ALA A 92 -9.03 11.48 -3.64
CA ALA A 92 -8.07 11.11 -2.60
C ALA A 92 -8.77 10.77 -1.27
N LEU A 93 -9.79 11.55 -0.88
CA LEU A 93 -10.60 11.28 0.31
C LEU A 93 -11.35 9.95 0.16
N ALA A 94 -11.90 9.68 -1.02
CA ALA A 94 -12.61 8.44 -1.29
C ALA A 94 -11.69 7.22 -1.16
N LEU A 95 -10.50 7.28 -1.78
CA LEU A 95 -9.52 6.20 -1.72
C LEU A 95 -9.07 5.93 -0.29
N ILE A 96 -8.63 6.96 0.45
CA ILE A 96 -8.10 6.77 1.80
C ILE A 96 -9.19 6.33 2.78
N ALA A 97 -10.43 6.82 2.62
CA ALA A 97 -11.56 6.39 3.44
C ALA A 97 -11.89 4.92 3.17
N ALA A 98 -11.94 4.51 1.90
CA ALA A 98 -12.18 3.11 1.54
C ALA A 98 -11.09 2.18 2.09
N PHE A 99 -9.82 2.58 1.98
CA PHE A 99 -8.68 1.83 2.53
C PHE A 99 -8.79 1.72 4.05
N GLN A 100 -9.04 2.84 4.73
CA GLN A 100 -9.16 2.89 6.18
C GLN A 100 -10.34 2.06 6.69
N THR A 101 -11.51 2.14 6.04
CA THR A 101 -12.67 1.30 6.36
C THR A 101 -12.36 -0.17 6.16
N TYR A 102 -11.71 -0.54 5.06
CA TYR A 102 -11.29 -1.92 4.80
C TYR A 102 -10.42 -2.48 5.93
N TYR A 103 -9.39 -1.75 6.36
CA TYR A 103 -8.50 -2.24 7.43
C TYR A 103 -9.15 -2.24 8.81
N ILE A 104 -10.08 -1.32 9.11
CA ILE A 104 -10.87 -1.38 10.36
C ILE A 104 -11.79 -2.60 10.37
N VAL A 105 -12.39 -2.96 9.24
CA VAL A 105 -13.22 -4.17 9.12
C VAL A 105 -12.36 -5.44 9.24
N LEU A 106 -11.14 -5.41 8.71
CA LEU A 106 -10.20 -6.53 8.78
C LEU A 106 -9.67 -6.76 10.20
N ASP A 107 -9.20 -5.71 10.85
CA ASP A 107 -8.73 -5.70 12.23
C ASP A 107 -9.09 -4.35 12.88
N PRO A 108 -10.11 -4.30 13.75
CA PRO A 108 -10.56 -3.05 14.36
C PRO A 108 -9.48 -2.33 15.17
N LEU A 109 -8.57 -3.05 15.83
CA LEU A 109 -7.54 -2.45 16.65
C LEU A 109 -6.42 -1.88 15.76
N ALA A 110 -5.87 -2.70 14.88
CA ALA A 110 -4.77 -2.28 14.00
C ALA A 110 -5.24 -1.23 12.99
N GLY A 111 -6.41 -1.41 12.40
CA GLY A 111 -7.03 -0.45 11.49
C GLY A 111 -7.23 0.90 12.17
N THR A 112 -7.84 0.93 13.36
CA THR A 112 -8.06 2.20 14.09
C THR A 112 -6.74 2.84 14.51
N ALA A 113 -5.73 2.05 14.90
CA ALA A 113 -4.41 2.57 15.23
C ALA A 113 -3.71 3.28 14.04
N TYR A 114 -4.03 2.90 12.79
CA TYR A 114 -3.50 3.53 11.59
C TYR A 114 -4.22 4.82 11.18
N LEU A 115 -5.41 5.09 11.73
CA LEU A 115 -6.24 6.24 11.36
C LEU A 115 -5.50 7.60 11.42
N PRO A 116 -4.68 7.91 12.44
CA PRO A 116 -3.92 9.17 12.45
C PRO A 116 -2.96 9.31 11.27
N VAL A 117 -2.33 8.22 10.83
CA VAL A 117 -1.41 8.22 9.67
C VAL A 117 -2.19 8.45 8.38
N ALA A 118 -3.34 7.78 8.22
CA ALA A 118 -4.22 7.98 7.07
C ALA A 118 -4.71 9.44 6.96
N ILE A 119 -5.11 10.04 8.08
CA ILE A 119 -5.51 11.45 8.15
C ILE A 119 -4.35 12.36 7.75
N LEU A 120 -3.16 12.15 8.31
CA LEU A 120 -1.97 12.96 7.99
C LEU A 120 -1.60 12.86 6.50
N PHE A 121 -1.66 11.67 5.93
CA PHE A 121 -1.35 11.45 4.51
C PHE A 121 -2.32 12.22 3.60
N TYR A 122 -3.63 12.13 3.89
CA TYR A 122 -4.64 12.83 3.11
C TYR A 122 -4.56 14.35 3.25
N LEU A 123 -4.42 14.86 4.48
CA LEU A 123 -4.37 16.30 4.73
C LEU A 123 -3.12 16.94 4.13
N SER A 124 -1.96 16.28 4.22
CA SER A 124 -0.71 16.77 3.64
C SER A 124 -0.69 16.68 2.12
N ALA A 125 -1.22 15.61 1.53
CA ALA A 125 -1.36 15.49 0.08
C ALA A 125 -2.28 16.58 -0.49
N THR A 126 -3.42 16.82 0.18
CA THR A 126 -4.34 17.90 -0.18
C THR A 126 -3.70 19.27 0.00
N TRP A 127 -2.92 19.48 1.07
CA TRP A 127 -2.17 20.71 1.28
C TRP A 127 -1.18 20.99 0.16
N LEU A 128 -0.40 19.99 -0.27
CA LEU A 128 0.52 20.15 -1.39
C LEU A 128 -0.20 20.52 -2.69
N LYS A 129 -1.36 19.92 -2.96
CA LYS A 129 -2.18 20.30 -4.11
C LYS A 129 -2.70 21.74 -4.03
N VAL A 130 -3.14 22.18 -2.85
CA VAL A 130 -3.77 23.50 -2.65
C VAL A 130 -2.73 24.62 -2.62
N VAL A 131 -1.63 24.43 -1.91
CA VAL A 131 -0.58 25.45 -1.74
C VAL A 131 0.44 25.38 -2.87
N ALA A 132 0.75 24.16 -3.35
CA ALA A 132 1.74 23.87 -4.39
C ALA A 132 3.02 24.72 -4.29
N PRO A 133 3.78 24.59 -3.18
CA PRO A 133 4.90 25.48 -2.90
C PRO A 133 5.92 25.52 -4.05
N ALA A 134 6.51 26.69 -4.31
CA ALA A 134 7.48 26.86 -5.39
C ALA A 134 8.82 26.12 -5.17
N TRP A 135 9.09 25.65 -3.95
CA TRP A 135 10.25 24.78 -3.66
C TRP A 135 10.02 23.33 -4.09
N LEU A 136 8.78 22.94 -4.39
CA LEU A 136 8.47 21.60 -4.87
C LEU A 136 9.08 21.42 -6.27
N PRO A 137 9.75 20.28 -6.55
CA PRO A 137 10.21 19.99 -7.89
C PRO A 137 9.07 20.15 -8.91
N PHE A 138 9.37 20.81 -10.03
CA PHE A 138 8.42 21.05 -11.13
C PHE A 138 7.23 21.97 -10.78
N SER A 139 7.27 22.68 -9.66
CA SER A 139 6.35 23.77 -9.32
C SER A 139 7.03 25.14 -9.48
N SER A 140 6.27 26.20 -9.77
CA SER A 140 6.78 27.57 -9.81
C SER A 140 5.70 28.57 -9.42
N HIS A 141 6.08 29.82 -9.14
CA HIS A 141 5.11 30.89 -8.87
C HIS A 141 4.17 31.17 -10.05
N ALA A 142 4.63 30.98 -11.29
CA ALA A 142 3.82 31.20 -12.49
C ALA A 142 2.83 30.04 -12.75
N HIS A 143 3.23 28.81 -12.40
CA HIS A 143 2.45 27.60 -12.61
C HIS A 143 2.51 26.72 -11.34
N PRO A 144 1.79 27.10 -10.27
CA PRO A 144 1.82 26.33 -9.02
C PRO A 144 1.05 25.02 -9.20
N THR A 145 1.75 23.89 -9.08
CA THR A 145 1.12 22.56 -9.07
C THR A 145 1.99 21.54 -8.34
N ALA A 146 1.35 20.58 -7.67
CA ALA A 146 2.04 19.43 -7.07
C ALA A 146 1.92 18.15 -7.91
N ALA A 147 1.18 18.17 -9.01
CA ALA A 147 0.93 16.96 -9.81
C ALA A 147 2.20 16.30 -10.37
N PRO A 148 3.16 17.03 -10.98
CA PRO A 148 4.35 16.38 -11.54
C PRO A 148 5.25 15.78 -10.46
N PHE A 149 5.34 16.43 -9.30
CA PHE A 149 6.03 15.89 -8.13
C PHE A 149 5.37 14.59 -7.65
N GLY A 150 4.04 14.59 -7.49
CA GLY A 150 3.28 13.38 -7.13
C GLY A 150 3.55 12.23 -8.09
N TRP A 151 3.46 12.45 -9.40
CA TRP A 151 3.78 11.43 -10.41
C TRP A 151 5.23 10.95 -10.34
N THR A 152 6.19 11.86 -10.10
CA THR A 152 7.60 11.49 -9.98
C THR A 152 7.82 10.54 -8.80
N VAL A 153 7.29 10.88 -7.62
CA VAL A 153 7.41 10.02 -6.43
C VAL A 153 6.71 8.68 -6.68
N PHE A 154 5.51 8.69 -7.27
CA PHE A 154 4.75 7.48 -7.56
C PHE A 154 5.52 6.52 -8.48
N VAL A 155 6.06 7.02 -9.58
CA VAL A 155 6.81 6.22 -10.56
C VAL A 155 8.12 5.70 -9.98
N VAL A 156 8.90 6.56 -9.30
CA VAL A 156 10.16 6.14 -8.67
C VAL A 156 9.91 5.07 -7.62
N ALA A 157 8.86 5.22 -6.81
CA ALA A 157 8.52 4.25 -5.78
C ALA A 157 8.13 2.89 -6.38
N TRP A 158 7.34 2.87 -7.46
CA TRP A 158 7.04 1.63 -8.19
C TRP A 158 8.27 0.99 -8.83
N ILE A 159 9.16 1.78 -9.44
CA ILE A 159 10.44 1.27 -9.97
C ILE A 159 11.23 0.59 -8.86
N ALA A 160 11.31 1.19 -7.67
CA ALA A 160 11.97 0.59 -6.53
C ALA A 160 11.32 -0.74 -6.12
N GLN A 161 9.98 -0.84 -6.06
CA GLN A 161 9.27 -2.11 -5.80
C GLN A 161 9.62 -3.18 -6.83
N PHE A 162 9.64 -2.83 -8.13
CA PHE A 162 9.99 -3.78 -9.19
C PHE A 162 11.45 -4.23 -9.11
N ILE A 163 12.38 -3.35 -8.74
CA ILE A 163 13.78 -3.72 -8.46
C ILE A 163 13.83 -4.66 -7.25
N GLY A 164 13.09 -4.35 -6.18
CA GLY A 164 12.90 -5.18 -5.01
C GLY A 164 12.57 -6.64 -5.37
N HIS A 165 11.47 -6.82 -6.08
CA HIS A 165 11.00 -8.13 -6.51
C HIS A 165 11.93 -8.80 -7.54
N GLY A 166 12.35 -8.09 -8.59
CA GLY A 166 13.10 -8.69 -9.70
C GLY A 166 14.55 -9.01 -9.37
N VAL A 167 15.24 -8.13 -8.63
CA VAL A 167 16.67 -8.26 -8.33
C VAL A 167 16.91 -9.03 -7.03
N PHE A 168 16.10 -8.85 -6.00
CA PHE A 168 16.38 -9.41 -4.67
C PHE A 168 15.57 -10.67 -4.34
N GLU A 169 14.35 -10.79 -4.85
CA GLU A 169 13.52 -12.01 -4.69
C GLU A 169 13.52 -12.90 -5.95
N HIS A 170 13.93 -12.36 -7.11
CA HIS A 170 13.86 -13.02 -8.42
C HIS A 170 12.47 -13.58 -8.74
N ARG A 171 11.42 -12.86 -8.33
CA ARG A 171 10.01 -13.25 -8.49
C ARG A 171 9.19 -12.06 -8.99
N ALA A 172 8.05 -12.35 -9.58
CA ALA A 172 7.10 -11.32 -9.99
C ALA A 172 6.44 -10.69 -8.74
N PRO A 173 6.01 -9.42 -8.81
CA PRO A 173 5.17 -8.82 -7.78
C PRO A 173 3.87 -9.59 -7.62
N ALA A 174 3.38 -9.77 -6.40
CA ALA A 174 2.14 -10.50 -6.11
C ALA A 174 0.85 -9.89 -6.71
N LEU A 175 0.95 -8.76 -7.41
CA LEU A 175 -0.13 -8.13 -8.18
C LEU A 175 -0.75 -9.08 -9.21
N THR A 176 0.07 -9.92 -9.87
CA THR A 176 -0.43 -10.87 -10.87
C THR A 176 -1.09 -12.09 -10.23
N ASP A 177 -0.60 -12.52 -9.07
CA ASP A 177 -1.08 -13.73 -8.41
C ASP A 177 -2.45 -13.52 -7.76
N ASN A 178 -2.70 -12.33 -7.21
CA ASN A 178 -3.99 -11.98 -6.61
C ASN A 178 -5.14 -11.85 -7.64
N LEU A 179 -4.85 -11.55 -8.91
CA LEU A 179 -5.87 -11.51 -9.96
C LEU A 179 -6.32 -12.91 -10.39
N VAL A 180 -5.44 -13.91 -10.28
CA VAL A 180 -5.73 -15.31 -10.64
C VAL A 180 -6.31 -16.10 -9.45
N GLN A 181 -6.02 -15.69 -8.21
CA GLN A 181 -6.58 -16.29 -6.99
C GLN A 181 -8.02 -15.84 -6.68
N GLY A 182 -8.57 -14.92 -7.47
CA GLY A 182 -9.95 -14.43 -7.35
C GLY A 182 -10.97 -15.14 -8.25
N GLU A 183 -10.59 -16.22 -8.94
CA GLU A 183 -11.47 -17.11 -9.73
C GLU A 183 -11.69 -18.47 -9.06
#